data_AF-A0A965M8S4-F1
#
_entry.id   AF-A0A965M8S4-F1
#
_cell.length_a   1.000
_cell.length_b   1.000
_cell.length_c   1.000
_cell.angle_alpha   90.00
_cell.angle_beta   90.00
_cell.angle_gamma   90.00
#
_symmetry.space_group_name_H-M   'P 1'
#
loop_
_entity.id
_entity.type
_entity.pdbx_description
1 polymer ?
#
loop_
_entity_poly.entity_id
_entity_poly.type
_entity_poly.pdbx_seq_one_letter_code
_entity_poly.pdbx_strand_id
1 'polypeptide(L)'
;MSVAFRDAMLGNKVTVGDGYFFLFRTPETVNLLPSLKTKADFNLTASAAFHRLSSGEIAAASVDSGRFSVDFAQRSYETQLKVSASGIPNQLIEFRGLIDPSTGIFLGSGNNADSNLAGALSLDGKQAGYAFRAPVGSGSLQGATLWGR
;
A
#
# COMPACT_ATOMS: atom_id res chain seq x y z
N MET A 1 1.16 5.12 -12.36
CA MET A 1 2.02 6.32 -12.22
C MET A 1 1.46 7.16 -11.07
N SER A 2 2.29 7.62 -10.13
CA SER A 2 1.85 8.59 -9.13
C SER A 2 1.61 9.94 -9.79
N VAL A 3 0.71 10.75 -9.23
CA VAL A 3 0.38 12.09 -9.71
C VAL A 3 0.80 13.13 -8.69
N ALA A 4 0.96 14.38 -9.12
CA ALA A 4 1.30 15.47 -8.20
C ALA A 4 0.19 15.70 -7.19
N PHE A 5 0.56 16.08 -5.97
CA PHE A 5 -0.37 16.23 -4.84
C PHE A 5 -1.54 17.20 -5.13
N ARG A 6 -1.26 18.34 -5.79
CA ARG A 6 -2.30 19.33 -6.13
C ARG A 6 -3.34 18.76 -7.09
N ASP A 7 -2.93 17.94 -8.04
CA ASP A 7 -3.83 17.32 -9.01
C ASP A 7 -4.67 16.23 -8.34
N ALA A 8 -4.06 15.45 -7.44
CA ALA A 8 -4.77 14.43 -6.68
C ALA A 8 -5.85 15.00 -5.75
N MET A 9 -5.67 16.21 -5.23
CA MET A 9 -6.63 16.90 -4.36
C MET A 9 -7.89 17.41 -5.08
N LEU A 10 -7.89 17.51 -6.41
CA LEU A 10 -9.04 18.02 -7.17
C LEU A 10 -10.21 17.02 -7.10
N GLY A 11 -11.10 17.21 -6.14
CA GLY A 11 -12.30 16.39 -5.94
C GLY A 11 -12.11 15.14 -5.06
N ASN A 12 -10.90 14.88 -4.54
CA ASN A 12 -10.64 13.78 -3.63
C ASN A 12 -10.17 14.26 -2.25
N LYS A 13 -10.32 13.40 -1.24
CA LYS A 13 -9.80 13.63 0.11
C LYS A 13 -8.66 12.68 0.44
N VAL A 14 -7.66 13.19 1.15
CA VAL A 14 -6.58 12.38 1.71
C VAL A 14 -7.18 11.37 2.69
N THR A 15 -6.81 10.10 2.56
CA THR A 15 -7.24 9.01 3.44
C THR A 15 -6.08 8.49 4.29
N VAL A 16 -4.90 8.31 3.68
CA VAL A 16 -3.67 7.88 4.35
C VAL A 16 -2.51 8.70 3.78
N GLY A 17 -1.52 9.03 4.60
CA GLY A 17 -0.25 9.56 4.12
C GLY A 17 0.88 9.29 5.09
N ASP A 18 2.08 9.13 4.56
CA ASP A 18 3.32 8.91 5.34
C ASP A 18 4.31 10.09 5.23
N GLY A 19 3.89 11.17 4.57
CA GLY A 19 4.69 12.35 4.26
C GLY A 19 5.38 12.30 2.89
N TYR A 20 5.56 11.12 2.29
CA TYR A 20 6.11 10.93 0.95
C TYR A 20 5.03 10.55 -0.07
N PHE A 21 4.10 9.71 0.34
CA PHE A 21 2.95 9.27 -0.45
C PHE A 21 1.65 9.61 0.28
N PHE A 22 0.63 9.90 -0.53
CA PHE A 22 -0.71 10.18 -0.05
C PHE A 22 -1.70 9.38 -0.88
N LEU A 23 -2.62 8.70 -0.20
CA LEU A 23 -3.76 8.04 -0.82
C LEU A 23 -4.95 8.97 -0.81
N PHE A 24 -5.55 9.12 -1.98
CA PHE A 24 -6.72 9.95 -2.20
C PHE A 24 -7.92 9.06 -2.49
N ARG A 25 -9.09 9.47 -1.98
CA ARG A 25 -10.35 8.79 -2.23
C ARG A 25 -11.45 9.80 -2.48
N THR A 26 -12.35 9.46 -3.39
CA THR A 26 -13.52 10.28 -3.71
C THR A 26 -14.51 10.25 -2.53
N PRO A 27 -15.00 11.42 -2.04
CA PRO A 27 -15.74 11.50 -0.78
C PRO A 27 -17.20 11.01 -0.84
N GLU A 28 -17.82 10.97 -2.02
CA GLU A 28 -19.27 10.72 -2.17
C GLU A 28 -19.59 9.27 -2.59
N THR A 29 -18.97 8.29 -1.95
CA THR A 29 -19.24 6.87 -2.22
C THR A 29 -19.92 6.22 -1.03
N VAL A 30 -21.05 5.54 -1.27
CA VAL A 30 -21.72 4.71 -0.26
C VAL A 30 -20.74 3.65 0.25
N ASN A 31 -20.62 3.49 1.57
CA ASN A 31 -19.77 2.45 2.14
C ASN A 31 -20.43 1.07 2.03
N LEU A 32 -19.93 0.26 1.08
CA LEU A 32 -20.36 -1.12 0.86
C LEU A 32 -19.48 -2.13 1.60
N LEU A 33 -18.33 -1.74 2.15
CA LEU A 33 -17.40 -2.65 2.82
C LEU A 33 -18.07 -3.50 3.91
N PRO A 34 -18.99 -2.98 4.76
CA PRO A 34 -19.67 -3.79 5.77
C PRO A 34 -20.51 -4.93 5.19
N SER A 35 -21.06 -4.78 3.97
CA SER A 35 -21.90 -5.79 3.32
C SER A 35 -21.10 -6.83 2.53
N LEU A 36 -19.85 -6.55 2.15
CA LEU A 36 -18.98 -7.52 1.46
C LEU A 36 -18.60 -8.68 2.39
N LYS A 37 -18.64 -9.91 1.87
CA LYS A 37 -18.38 -11.17 2.61
C LYS A 37 -17.49 -12.18 1.88
N THR A 38 -17.02 -11.87 0.67
CA THR A 38 -16.23 -12.81 -0.13
C THR A 38 -14.75 -12.48 -0.03
N LYS A 39 -13.88 -13.42 -0.36
CA LYS A 39 -12.47 -13.11 -0.65
C LYS A 39 -12.36 -12.45 -2.02
N ALA A 40 -11.40 -11.54 -2.19
CA ALA A 40 -11.06 -10.92 -3.45
C ALA A 40 -9.54 -10.77 -3.60
N ASP A 41 -9.04 -11.12 -4.78
CA ASP A 41 -7.67 -10.82 -5.21
C ASP A 41 -7.67 -9.57 -6.09
N PHE A 42 -6.59 -8.80 -6.03
CA PHE A 42 -6.42 -7.57 -6.79
C PHE A 42 -5.15 -7.61 -7.63
N ASN A 43 -5.20 -6.89 -8.75
CA ASN A 43 -4.06 -6.73 -9.66
C ASN A 43 -3.32 -5.43 -9.35
N LEU A 44 -1.99 -5.46 -9.38
CA LEU A 44 -1.15 -4.27 -9.21
C LEU A 44 -1.31 -3.37 -10.44
N THR A 45 -1.87 -2.18 -10.27
CA THR A 45 -2.12 -1.23 -11.36
C THR A 45 -1.06 -0.14 -11.45
N ALA A 46 -0.46 0.23 -10.32
CA ALA A 46 0.66 1.15 -10.26
C ALA A 46 1.50 0.95 -8.99
N SER A 47 2.77 1.31 -9.09
CA SER A 47 3.69 1.33 -7.95
C SER A 47 4.75 2.40 -8.13
N ALA A 48 5.35 2.80 -7.02
CA ALA A 48 6.58 3.59 -6.95
C ALA A 48 7.36 3.16 -5.72
N ALA A 49 8.69 3.07 -5.82
CA ALA A 49 9.53 2.69 -4.70
C ALA A 49 10.90 3.38 -4.76
N PHE A 50 11.53 3.52 -3.60
CA PHE A 50 12.91 3.97 -3.46
C PHE A 50 13.58 3.24 -2.29
N HIS A 51 14.90 3.14 -2.36
CA HIS A 51 15.74 2.63 -1.29
C HIS A 51 16.41 3.80 -0.59
N ARG A 52 16.16 3.96 0.71
CA ARG A 52 16.79 4.99 1.54
C ARG A 52 17.84 4.37 2.43
N LEU A 53 19.10 4.73 2.22
CA LEU A 53 20.23 4.26 3.02
C LEU A 53 20.28 5.01 4.38
N SER A 54 20.97 4.44 5.37
CA SER A 54 21.22 5.12 6.66
C SER A 54 22.00 6.43 6.51
N SER A 55 22.78 6.60 5.44
CA SER A 55 23.45 7.87 5.10
C SER A 55 22.47 8.98 4.72
N GLY A 56 21.20 8.65 4.47
CA GLY A 56 20.17 9.55 3.97
C GLY A 56 20.06 9.58 2.45
N GLU A 57 20.98 8.94 1.72
CA GLU A 57 20.95 8.81 0.26
C GLU A 57 19.71 8.02 -0.19
N ILE A 58 19.12 8.45 -1.30
CA ILE A 58 17.95 7.83 -1.92
C ILE A 58 18.34 7.28 -3.28
N ALA A 59 18.17 5.98 -3.46
CA ALA A 59 18.35 5.28 -4.73
C ALA A 59 16.99 4.81 -5.28
N ALA A 60 16.88 4.73 -6.60
CA ALA A 60 15.69 4.20 -7.25
C ALA A 60 15.48 2.71 -6.90
N ALA A 61 14.23 2.32 -6.66
CA ALA A 61 13.82 0.94 -6.48
C ALA A 61 12.60 0.65 -7.35
N SER A 62 12.41 -0.63 -7.69
CA SER A 62 11.31 -1.10 -8.53
C SER A 62 10.51 -2.16 -7.79
N VAL A 63 9.18 -2.06 -7.86
CA VAL A 63 8.29 -3.15 -7.46
C VAL A 63 8.12 -4.06 -8.67
N ASP A 64 8.82 -5.19 -8.69
CA ASP A 64 8.89 -6.10 -9.82
C ASP A 64 7.60 -6.91 -9.99
N SER A 65 6.99 -7.31 -8.87
CA SER A 65 5.72 -8.03 -8.83
C SER A 65 5.07 -7.91 -7.46
N GLY A 66 3.79 -8.28 -7.37
CA GLY A 66 3.12 -8.38 -6.08
C GLY A 66 1.80 -9.11 -6.11
N ARG A 67 1.32 -9.46 -4.92
CA ARG A 67 0.01 -10.03 -4.65
C ARG A 67 -0.68 -9.20 -3.57
N PHE A 68 -1.97 -8.95 -3.75
CA PHE A 68 -2.81 -8.36 -2.73
C PHE A 68 -4.14 -9.08 -2.69
N SER A 69 -4.53 -9.56 -1.52
CA SER A 69 -5.81 -10.23 -1.30
C SER A 69 -6.49 -9.71 -0.05
N VAL A 70 -7.81 -9.64 -0.10
CA VAL A 70 -8.66 -9.20 1.00
C VAL A 70 -9.71 -10.27 1.26
N ASP A 71 -9.83 -10.69 2.51
CA ASP A 71 -10.97 -11.46 2.98
C ASP A 71 -11.98 -10.51 3.62
N PHE A 72 -13.05 -10.18 2.88
CA PHE A 72 -14.06 -9.27 3.41
C PHE A 72 -14.90 -9.91 4.53
N ALA A 73 -15.00 -11.24 4.63
CA ALA A 73 -15.69 -11.86 5.78
C ALA A 73 -14.85 -11.72 7.05
N GLN A 74 -13.54 -12.00 6.96
CA GLN A 74 -12.61 -11.95 8.08
C GLN A 74 -12.07 -10.56 8.39
N ARG A 75 -12.36 -9.57 7.53
CA ARG A 75 -11.84 -8.20 7.63
C ARG A 75 -10.32 -8.18 7.69
N SER A 76 -9.69 -9.02 6.88
CA SER A 76 -8.24 -9.17 6.84
C SER A 76 -7.70 -8.96 5.44
N TYR A 77 -6.42 -8.59 5.37
CA TYR A 77 -5.69 -8.51 4.12
C TYR A 77 -4.35 -9.21 4.25
N GLU A 78 -3.82 -9.64 3.11
CA GLU A 78 -2.46 -10.11 2.95
C GLU A 78 -1.86 -9.54 1.67
N THR A 79 -0.61 -9.10 1.75
CA THR A 79 0.14 -8.61 0.61
C THR A 79 1.57 -9.11 0.60
N GLN A 80 2.08 -9.32 -0.60
CA GLN A 80 3.48 -9.64 -0.84
C GLN A 80 3.97 -8.79 -2.02
N LEU A 81 5.14 -8.19 -1.89
CA LEU A 81 5.82 -7.44 -2.94
C LEU A 81 7.21 -8.01 -3.16
N LYS A 82 7.60 -8.17 -4.43
CA LYS A 82 8.99 -8.37 -4.81
C LYS A 82 9.57 -7.03 -5.24
N VAL A 83 10.60 -6.58 -4.54
CA VAL A 83 11.20 -5.25 -4.76
C VAL A 83 12.68 -5.39 -5.02
N SER A 84 13.17 -4.70 -6.04
CA SER A 84 14.58 -4.65 -6.42
C SER A 84 15.11 -3.22 -6.31
N ALA A 85 16.39 -3.08 -5.96
CA ALA A 85 17.10 -1.81 -6.02
C ALA A 85 18.58 -2.05 -6.29
N SER A 86 19.27 -1.05 -6.84
CA SER A 86 20.71 -1.17 -7.10
C SER A 86 21.48 -1.40 -5.79
N GLY A 87 22.40 -2.36 -5.80
CA GLY A 87 23.26 -2.66 -4.65
C GLY A 87 22.65 -3.54 -3.56
N ILE A 88 21.40 -4.02 -3.71
CA ILE A 88 20.80 -5.01 -2.80
C ILE A 88 20.15 -6.18 -3.57
N PRO A 89 20.13 -7.41 -3.01
CA PRO A 89 19.36 -8.50 -3.58
C PRO A 89 17.86 -8.18 -3.64
N ASN A 90 17.12 -8.89 -4.50
CA ASN A 90 15.66 -8.81 -4.52
C ASN A 90 15.08 -9.12 -3.15
N GLN A 91 14.24 -8.22 -2.65
CA GLN A 91 13.58 -8.34 -1.36
C GLN A 91 12.16 -8.84 -1.56
N LEU A 92 11.74 -9.77 -0.71
CA LEU A 92 10.37 -10.21 -0.59
C LEU A 92 9.77 -9.55 0.66
N ILE A 93 8.84 -8.63 0.46
CA ILE A 93 8.22 -7.86 1.53
C ILE A 93 6.80 -8.34 1.71
N GLU A 94 6.42 -8.68 2.94
CA GLU A 94 5.12 -9.23 3.28
C GLU A 94 4.48 -8.44 4.41
N PHE A 95 3.18 -8.16 4.26
CA PHE A 95 2.36 -7.62 5.33
C PHE A 95 1.02 -8.34 5.37
N ARG A 96 0.45 -8.41 6.57
CA ARG A 96 -0.91 -8.84 6.82
C ARG A 96 -1.49 -8.04 7.96
N GLY A 97 -2.80 -7.94 8.00
CA GLY A 97 -3.47 -7.19 9.05
C GLY A 97 -4.97 -7.20 8.92
N LEU A 98 -5.59 -6.36 9.74
CA LEU A 98 -7.04 -6.17 9.75
C LEU A 98 -7.41 -4.89 8.99
N ILE A 99 -8.63 -4.89 8.48
CA ILE A 99 -9.28 -3.77 7.81
C ILE A 99 -10.39 -3.27 8.72
N ASP A 100 -10.47 -1.96 8.92
CA ASP A 100 -11.65 -1.33 9.49
C ASP A 100 -12.75 -1.23 8.40
N PRO A 101 -13.86 -1.97 8.50
CA PRO A 101 -14.91 -1.95 7.48
C PRO A 101 -15.70 -0.63 7.45
N SER A 102 -15.61 0.21 8.48
CA SER A 102 -16.30 1.50 8.51
C SER A 102 -15.57 2.56 7.68
N THR A 103 -14.25 2.47 7.59
CA THR A 103 -13.41 3.45 6.91
C THR A 103 -12.67 2.88 5.69
N GLY A 104 -12.50 1.56 5.62
CA GLY A 104 -11.65 0.86 4.66
C GLY A 104 -10.15 0.98 4.94
N ILE A 105 -9.76 1.61 6.06
CA ILE A 105 -8.35 1.78 6.44
C ILE A 105 -7.81 0.44 6.93
N PHE A 106 -6.57 0.14 6.56
CA PHE A 106 -5.83 -1.00 7.07
C PHE A 106 -4.39 -0.61 7.38
N LEU A 107 -3.88 -1.20 8.45
CA LEU A 107 -2.50 -1.05 8.90
C LEU A 107 -1.89 -2.44 9.02
N GLY A 108 -0.57 -2.54 8.86
CA GLY A 108 0.13 -3.78 9.11
C GLY A 108 1.58 -3.58 9.50
N SER A 109 2.07 -4.57 10.22
CA SER A 109 3.48 -4.75 10.51
C SER A 109 4.00 -5.90 9.65
N GLY A 110 5.21 -5.74 9.14
CA GLY A 110 5.85 -6.79 8.34
C GLY A 110 6.51 -7.83 9.23
N ASN A 111 7.32 -8.70 8.63
CA ASN A 111 8.10 -9.71 9.36
C ASN A 111 9.17 -9.12 10.28
N ASN A 112 9.54 -7.84 10.10
CA ASN A 112 10.47 -7.09 10.94
C ASN A 112 9.69 -6.00 11.70
N ALA A 113 10.03 -5.78 12.99
CA ALA A 113 9.36 -4.83 13.88
C ALA A 113 9.33 -3.39 13.34
N ASP A 114 10.32 -2.99 12.55
CA ASP A 114 10.39 -1.67 11.94
C ASP A 114 9.70 -1.58 10.56
N SER A 115 9.11 -2.69 10.09
CA SER A 115 8.32 -2.70 8.86
C SER A 115 6.91 -2.23 9.15
N ASN A 116 6.42 -1.28 8.37
CA ASN A 116 5.06 -0.80 8.48
C ASN A 116 4.40 -0.63 7.11
N LEU A 117 3.08 -0.72 7.13
CA LEU A 117 2.21 -0.49 5.99
C LEU A 117 0.97 0.27 6.48
N ALA A 118 0.56 1.27 5.71
CA ALA A 118 -0.68 1.98 5.91
C ALA A 118 -1.41 2.14 4.58
N GLY A 119 -2.67 1.75 4.54
CA GLY A 119 -3.44 1.71 3.31
C GLY A 119 -4.93 1.91 3.50
N ALA A 120 -5.62 1.98 2.38
CA ALA A 120 -7.07 2.08 2.34
C ALA A 120 -7.66 1.35 1.12
N LEU A 121 -8.84 0.79 1.32
CA LEU A 121 -9.72 0.31 0.26
C LEU A 121 -10.63 1.45 -0.24
N SER A 122 -11.03 1.37 -1.51
CA SER A 122 -12.23 2.08 -1.95
C SER A 122 -13.45 1.56 -1.21
N LEU A 123 -14.45 2.41 -1.01
CA LEU A 123 -15.65 2.08 -0.23
C LEU A 123 -16.56 1.04 -0.91
N ASP A 124 -16.37 0.80 -2.21
CA ASP A 124 -17.01 -0.29 -2.96
C ASP A 124 -16.16 -1.58 -3.00
N GLY A 125 -14.96 -1.58 -2.40
CA GLY A 125 -14.06 -2.72 -2.34
C GLY A 125 -13.48 -3.14 -3.69
N LYS A 126 -13.40 -2.25 -4.68
CA LYS A 126 -12.84 -2.53 -6.02
C LYS A 126 -11.41 -2.06 -6.22
N GLN A 127 -10.94 -1.12 -5.39
CA GLN A 127 -9.59 -0.59 -5.45
C GLN A 127 -8.96 -0.59 -4.07
N ALA A 128 -7.64 -0.63 -4.04
CA ALA A 128 -6.86 -0.45 -2.82
C ALA A 128 -5.59 0.34 -3.13
N GLY A 129 -5.05 0.99 -2.10
CA GLY A 129 -3.71 1.53 -2.15
C GLY A 129 -3.07 1.45 -0.78
N TYR A 130 -1.74 1.44 -0.75
CA TYR A 130 -0.99 1.54 0.50
C TYR A 130 0.40 2.12 0.27
N ALA A 131 0.93 2.75 1.31
CA ALA A 131 2.35 3.05 1.46
C ALA A 131 2.99 1.98 2.36
N PHE A 132 4.26 1.67 2.11
CA PHE A 132 5.01 0.69 2.88
C PHE A 132 6.43 1.17 3.19
N ARG A 133 6.98 0.67 4.30
CA ARG A 133 8.39 0.72 4.66
C ARG A 133 8.82 -0.66 5.13
N ALA A 134 9.96 -1.13 4.63
CA ALA A 134 10.60 -2.36 5.08
C ALA A 134 12.12 -2.13 5.24
N PRO A 135 12.71 -2.38 6.41
CA PRO A 135 14.17 -2.33 6.58
C PRO A 135 14.87 -3.38 5.71
N VAL A 136 15.99 -3.00 5.10
CA VAL A 136 16.87 -3.91 4.35
C VAL A 136 18.32 -3.49 4.54
N GLY A 137 19.17 -4.41 5.00
CA GLY A 137 20.57 -4.11 5.29
C GLY A 137 20.71 -2.91 6.24
N SER A 138 21.45 -1.89 5.82
CA SER A 138 21.61 -0.61 6.54
C SER A 138 20.62 0.47 6.09
N GLY A 139 19.53 0.13 5.41
CA GLY A 139 18.57 1.08 4.88
C GLY A 139 17.13 0.59 5.00
N SER A 140 16.25 1.19 4.20
CA SER A 140 14.85 0.78 4.09
C SER A 140 14.33 0.97 2.67
N LEU A 141 13.58 -0.01 2.18
CA LEU A 141 12.74 0.13 1.01
C LEU A 141 11.44 0.81 1.42
N GLN A 142 11.06 1.85 0.68
CA GLN A 142 9.85 2.62 0.91
C GLN A 142 9.15 2.83 -0.42
N GLY A 143 7.82 2.88 -0.39
CA GLY A 143 7.06 3.00 -1.62
C GLY A 143 5.56 3.05 -1.41
N ALA A 144 4.84 3.15 -2.52
CA ALA A 144 3.40 3.07 -2.54
C ALA A 144 2.91 2.23 -3.73
N THR A 145 1.71 1.68 -3.58
CA THR A 145 1.06 0.82 -4.58
C THR A 145 -0.41 1.20 -4.75
N LEU A 146 -0.94 0.92 -5.94
CA LEU A 146 -2.36 0.95 -6.27
C LEU A 146 -2.78 -0.38 -6.89
N TRP A 147 -3.98 -0.81 -6.55
CA TRP A 147 -4.55 -2.11 -6.88
C TRP A 147 -5.99 -1.97 -7.38
N GLY A 148 -6.39 -2.85 -8.30
CA GLY A 148 -7.76 -2.88 -8.85
C GLY A 148 -8.21 -4.28 -9.26
N ARG A 149 -9.53 -4.46 -9.39
CA ARG A 149 -10.20 -5.68 -9.88
C ARG A 149 -11.45 -5.36 -10.70
#